data_AF-Q4RLQ6-F1
#
_entry.id   AF-Q4RLQ6-F1
#
_cell.length_a   1.000
_cell.length_b   1.000
_cell.length_c   1.000
_cell.angle_alpha   90.00
_cell.angle_beta   90.00
_cell.angle_gamma   90.00
#
_symmetry.space_group_name_H-M   'P 1'
#
loop_
_entity.id
_entity.type
_entity.pdbx_description
1 polymer ?
#
loop_
_entity_poly.entity_id
_entity_poly.type
_entity_poly.pdbx_seq_one_letter_code
_entity_poly.pdbx_strand_id
1 'polypeptide(L)'
;KADEGKLLDKPEQFLYELSQIPEFAGRAHCIIFRSVFLDTISSLCRKVVTISNVCKDLLECRHLREIIGLVLAFGNYMNGGNRTRGQADGFGLEILPKLKDVKSRDNKTNLLDYVVLYYLRNFDKHAGTEKSVFPLPDPQEFFQAAQVKFDDLIKDARKLKKDLTAQEEHLAEVDRLNAAQKSFQDMVSYFGVKPKAGDKEVVPGYVFMLWYEFSSDFKNAWVRQSKTISKER
;
A
#
# COMPACT_ATOMS: atom_id res chain seq x y z
N LYS A 1 -18.81 14.83 38.89
CA LYS A 1 -17.86 13.90 38.22
C LYS A 1 -16.49 14.57 37.96
N ALA A 2 -15.94 15.35 38.90
CA ALA A 2 -14.72 16.13 38.67
C ALA A 2 -13.59 15.85 39.68
N ASP A 3 -13.70 14.79 40.49
CA ASP A 3 -12.82 14.62 41.66
C ASP A 3 -12.07 13.28 41.74
N GLU A 4 -12.36 12.30 40.88
CA GLU A 4 -11.64 11.02 40.88
C GLU A 4 -10.25 11.09 40.21
N GLY A 5 -10.00 12.07 39.34
CA GLY A 5 -8.70 12.23 38.66
C GLY A 5 -7.57 12.78 39.53
N LYS A 6 -7.89 13.42 40.66
CA LYS A 6 -6.89 14.06 41.55
C LYS A 6 -6.10 13.09 42.43
N LEU A 7 -6.50 11.83 42.51
CA LEU A 7 -5.89 10.78 43.35
C LEU A 7 -4.96 9.83 42.58
N LEU A 8 -4.83 10.01 41.26
CA LEU A 8 -4.01 9.17 40.39
C LEU A 8 -2.63 9.80 40.16
N ASP A 9 -1.59 9.00 39.99
CA ASP A 9 -0.27 9.47 39.54
C ASP A 9 -0.29 9.83 38.04
N LYS A 10 0.71 10.57 37.57
CA LYS A 10 0.71 11.13 36.19
C LYS A 10 0.49 10.08 35.07
N PRO A 11 1.10 8.88 35.10
CA PRO A 11 0.84 7.86 34.10
C PRO A 11 -0.62 7.39 34.09
N GLU A 12 -1.22 7.20 35.27
CA GLU A 12 -2.61 6.77 35.43
C GLU A 12 -3.59 7.88 35.02
N GLN A 13 -3.27 9.15 35.31
CA GLN A 13 -4.03 10.30 34.80
C GLN A 13 -4.04 10.33 33.26
N PHE A 14 -2.88 10.11 32.62
CA PHE A 14 -2.79 10.04 31.17
C PHE A 14 -3.63 8.90 30.59
N LEU A 15 -3.54 7.69 31.15
CA LEU A 15 -4.37 6.56 30.71
C LEU A 15 -5.87 6.80 30.94
N TYR A 16 -6.23 7.45 32.04
CA TYR A 16 -7.61 7.86 32.30
C TYR A 16 -8.10 8.85 31.23
N GLU A 17 -7.33 9.89 30.91
CA GLU A 17 -7.67 10.83 29.83
C GLU A 17 -7.84 10.14 28.47
N LEU A 18 -6.96 9.20 28.11
CA LEU A 18 -7.11 8.42 26.89
C LEU A 18 -8.39 7.58 26.89
N SER A 19 -8.77 7.00 28.03
CA SER A 19 -10.00 6.20 28.16
C SER A 19 -11.28 7.01 27.98
N GLN A 20 -11.23 8.33 28.19
CA GLN A 20 -12.38 9.21 27.95
C GLN A 20 -12.60 9.51 26.46
N ILE A 21 -11.65 9.16 25.59
CA ILE A 21 -11.78 9.37 24.15
C ILE A 21 -12.61 8.23 23.55
N PRO A 22 -13.77 8.52 22.93
CA PRO A 22 -14.59 7.49 22.31
C PRO A 22 -13.85 6.80 21.18
N GLU A 23 -13.86 5.46 21.17
CA GLU A 23 -13.18 4.64 20.18
C GLU A 23 -11.68 4.98 20.02
N PHE A 24 -11.00 5.30 21.14
CA PHE A 24 -9.59 5.72 21.13
C PHE A 24 -8.69 4.81 20.30
N ALA A 25 -8.79 3.49 20.50
CA ALA A 25 -7.96 2.52 19.78
C ALA A 25 -8.14 2.59 18.26
N GLY A 26 -9.40 2.70 17.79
CA GLY A 26 -9.72 2.87 16.38
C GLY A 26 -9.14 4.17 15.83
N ARG A 27 -9.37 5.30 16.52
CA ARG A 27 -8.85 6.62 16.11
C ARG A 27 -7.32 6.66 16.07
N ALA A 28 -6.66 6.09 17.07
CA ALA A 28 -5.20 6.01 17.11
C ALA A 28 -4.68 5.19 15.92
N HIS A 29 -5.32 4.07 15.61
CA HIS A 29 -4.99 3.28 14.42
C HIS A 29 -5.19 4.08 13.13
N CYS A 30 -6.30 4.82 12.96
CA CYS A 30 -6.51 5.69 11.80
C CYS A 30 -5.40 6.73 11.63
N ILE A 31 -5.01 7.39 12.73
CA ILE A 31 -3.99 8.45 12.73
C ILE A 31 -2.64 7.87 12.33
N ILE A 32 -2.25 6.73 12.91
CA ILE A 32 -0.99 6.04 12.59
C ILE A 32 -1.00 5.56 11.14
N PHE A 33 -2.09 4.92 10.69
CA PHE A 33 -2.20 4.47 9.31
C PHE A 33 -2.08 5.64 8.33
N ARG A 34 -2.81 6.72 8.56
CA ARG A 34 -2.76 7.93 7.73
C ARG A 34 -1.35 8.53 7.66
N SER A 35 -0.59 8.52 8.77
CA SER A 35 0.75 9.12 8.79
C SER A 35 1.77 8.32 7.98
N VAL A 36 1.57 7.01 7.80
CA VAL A 36 2.53 6.14 7.07
C VAL A 36 2.04 5.68 5.69
N PHE A 37 0.74 5.82 5.39
CA PHE A 37 0.12 5.25 4.19
C PHE A 37 0.78 5.74 2.90
N LEU A 38 0.90 7.06 2.73
CA LEU A 38 1.44 7.67 1.51
C LEU A 38 2.90 7.28 1.26
N ASP A 39 3.71 7.24 2.31
CA ASP A 39 5.11 6.83 2.19
C ASP A 39 5.23 5.35 1.85
N THR A 40 4.41 4.51 2.47
CA THR A 40 4.40 3.06 2.22
C THR A 40 3.98 2.74 0.79
N ILE A 41 2.86 3.32 0.31
CA ILE A 41 2.39 3.08 -1.06
C ILE A 41 3.37 3.66 -2.09
N SER A 42 3.93 4.85 -1.84
CA SER A 42 4.91 5.45 -2.75
C SER A 42 6.19 4.62 -2.82
N SER A 43 6.66 4.09 -1.69
CA SER A 43 7.81 3.19 -1.62
C SER A 43 7.55 1.89 -2.40
N LEU A 44 6.38 1.29 -2.21
CA LEU A 44 5.94 0.11 -2.95
C LEU A 44 5.91 0.36 -4.47
N CYS A 45 5.24 1.44 -4.89
CA CYS A 45 5.11 1.82 -6.30
C CYS A 45 6.48 2.07 -6.93
N ARG A 46 7.39 2.79 -6.26
CA ARG A 46 8.74 3.02 -6.78
C ARG A 46 9.47 1.71 -7.04
N LYS A 47 9.46 0.77 -6.08
CA LYS A 47 10.11 -0.54 -6.25
C LYS A 47 9.53 -1.32 -7.43
N VAL A 48 8.20 -1.32 -7.59
CA VAL A 48 7.51 -1.99 -8.72
C VAL A 48 7.86 -1.34 -10.06
N VAL A 49 7.88 -0.02 -10.12
CA VAL A 49 8.25 0.71 -11.34
C VAL A 49 9.71 0.46 -11.71
N THR A 50 10.63 0.56 -10.74
CA THR A 50 12.07 0.32 -10.98
C THR A 50 12.31 -1.07 -11.57
N ILE A 51 11.76 -2.14 -10.97
CA ILE A 51 11.98 -3.49 -11.49
C ILE A 51 11.33 -3.67 -12.87
N SER A 52 10.14 -3.11 -13.09
CA SER A 52 9.44 -3.20 -14.38
C SER A 52 10.21 -2.49 -15.49
N ASN A 53 10.72 -1.29 -15.21
CA ASN A 53 11.49 -0.50 -16.18
C ASN A 53 12.81 -1.20 -16.51
N VAL A 54 13.59 -1.63 -15.51
CA VAL A 54 14.86 -2.34 -15.76
C VAL A 54 14.63 -3.61 -16.58
N CYS A 55 13.60 -4.40 -16.28
CA CYS A 55 13.27 -5.58 -17.08
C CYS A 55 12.89 -5.20 -18.52
N LYS A 56 12.06 -4.18 -18.70
CA LYS A 56 11.66 -3.71 -20.02
C LYS A 56 12.87 -3.23 -20.83
N ASP A 57 13.72 -2.41 -20.23
CA ASP A 57 14.90 -1.88 -20.88
C ASP A 57 15.86 -2.99 -21.27
N LEU A 58 16.08 -4.00 -20.42
CA LEU A 58 16.91 -5.16 -20.80
C LEU A 58 16.32 -5.95 -21.98
N LEU A 59 15.00 -6.05 -22.10
CA LEU A 59 14.34 -6.80 -23.17
C LEU A 59 14.29 -6.02 -24.48
N GLU A 60 14.10 -4.70 -24.41
CA GLU A 60 13.83 -3.84 -25.56
C GLU A 60 15.05 -3.02 -26.02
N CYS A 61 16.08 -2.86 -25.17
CA CYS A 61 17.25 -2.03 -25.48
C CYS A 61 18.06 -2.61 -26.65
N ARG A 62 17.98 -1.92 -27.79
CA ARG A 62 18.77 -2.24 -28.98
C ARG A 62 20.28 -2.21 -28.70
N HIS A 63 20.75 -1.22 -27.95
CA HIS A 63 22.17 -1.06 -27.66
C HIS A 63 22.73 -2.21 -26.81
N LEU A 64 21.94 -2.74 -25.87
CA LEU A 64 22.31 -3.94 -25.13
C LEU A 64 22.51 -5.12 -26.09
N ARG A 65 21.63 -5.32 -27.07
CA ARG A 65 21.78 -6.39 -28.08
C ARG A 65 23.05 -6.20 -28.91
N GLU A 66 23.37 -4.97 -29.29
CA GLU A 66 24.62 -4.63 -30.01
C GLU A 66 25.85 -4.97 -29.16
N ILE A 67 25.86 -4.58 -27.87
CA ILE A 67 26.96 -4.86 -26.93
C ILE A 67 27.12 -6.36 -26.70
N ILE A 68 26.04 -7.10 -26.45
CA ILE A 68 26.07 -8.56 -26.28
C ILE A 68 26.56 -9.24 -27.56
N GLY A 69 26.15 -8.74 -28.74
CA GLY A 69 26.65 -9.19 -30.03
C GLY A 69 28.16 -8.99 -30.21
N LEU A 70 28.70 -7.83 -29.78
CA LEU A 70 30.14 -7.59 -29.77
C LEU A 70 30.89 -8.57 -28.86
N VAL A 71 30.37 -8.78 -27.64
CA VAL A 71 30.95 -9.76 -26.71
C VAL A 71 30.96 -11.16 -27.32
N LEU A 72 29.87 -11.56 -27.98
CA LEU A 72 29.78 -12.85 -28.67
C LEU A 72 30.78 -12.95 -29.83
N ALA A 73 30.85 -11.93 -30.69
CA ALA A 73 31.74 -11.91 -31.85
C ALA A 73 33.22 -11.97 -31.43
N PHE A 74 33.64 -11.16 -30.46
CA PHE A 74 35.01 -11.19 -29.96
C PHE A 74 35.31 -12.48 -29.22
N GLY A 75 34.37 -12.97 -28.40
CA GLY A 75 34.50 -14.27 -27.72
C GLY A 75 34.70 -15.41 -28.71
N ASN A 76 33.91 -15.46 -29.79
CA ASN A 76 34.03 -16.46 -30.85
C ASN A 76 35.36 -16.39 -31.59
N TYR A 77 35.83 -15.18 -31.89
CA TYR A 77 37.13 -14.99 -32.52
C TYR A 77 38.28 -15.47 -31.60
N MET A 78 38.27 -15.06 -30.33
CA MET A 78 39.32 -15.40 -29.37
C MET A 78 39.36 -16.88 -28.99
N ASN A 79 38.20 -17.55 -28.99
CA ASN A 79 38.09 -18.99 -28.74
C ASN A 79 38.15 -19.83 -30.04
N GLY A 80 38.53 -19.23 -31.17
CA GLY A 80 38.67 -19.93 -32.44
C GLY A 80 39.57 -21.17 -32.33
N GLY A 81 39.13 -22.30 -32.89
CA GLY A 81 39.82 -23.59 -32.77
C GLY A 81 39.46 -24.41 -31.53
N ASN A 82 38.77 -23.83 -30.54
CA ASN A 82 38.21 -24.58 -29.43
C ASN A 82 36.82 -25.12 -29.79
N ARG A 83 36.68 -26.45 -29.89
CA ARG A 83 35.43 -27.13 -30.27
C ARG A 83 34.23 -26.87 -29.34
N THR A 84 34.46 -26.46 -28.09
CA THR A 84 33.38 -26.25 -27.11
C THR A 84 33.16 -24.78 -26.74
N ARG A 85 34.05 -23.88 -27.15
CA ARG A 85 34.00 -22.45 -26.79
C ARG A 85 34.08 -21.48 -27.97
N GLY A 86 34.54 -21.95 -29.13
CA GLY A 86 34.44 -21.21 -30.38
C GLY A 86 33.14 -21.56 -31.11
N GLN A 87 32.65 -20.65 -31.96
CA GLN A 87 31.40 -20.82 -32.73
C GLN A 87 30.15 -20.97 -31.85
N ALA A 88 30.08 -20.24 -30.74
CA ALA A 88 28.89 -20.20 -29.90
C ALA A 88 27.81 -19.30 -30.52
N ASP A 89 26.54 -19.69 -30.33
CA ASP A 89 25.37 -18.88 -30.68
C ASP A 89 24.96 -17.89 -29.56
N GLY A 90 25.55 -18.06 -28.37
CA GLY A 90 25.28 -17.24 -27.19
C GLY A 90 26.19 -17.61 -26.03
N PHE A 91 26.04 -16.91 -24.91
CA PHE A 91 26.79 -17.16 -23.68
C PHE A 91 25.93 -16.91 -22.45
N GLY A 92 26.28 -17.53 -21.33
CA GLY A 92 25.66 -17.26 -20.04
C GLY A 92 26.08 -15.90 -19.47
N LEU A 93 25.16 -15.19 -18.81
CA LEU A 93 25.38 -13.83 -18.29
C LEU A 93 26.49 -13.76 -17.23
N GLU A 94 26.85 -14.88 -16.60
CA GLU A 94 27.95 -15.00 -15.66
C GLU A 94 29.33 -14.65 -16.25
N ILE A 95 29.45 -14.53 -17.59
CA ILE A 95 30.66 -14.07 -18.25
C ILE A 95 30.85 -12.55 -18.16
N LEU A 96 29.76 -11.77 -18.03
CA LEU A 96 29.82 -10.30 -18.12
C LEU A 96 30.78 -9.68 -17.09
N PRO A 97 30.77 -10.07 -15.80
CA PRO A 97 31.72 -9.54 -14.82
C PRO A 97 33.18 -9.95 -15.09
N LYS A 98 33.40 -11.02 -15.86
CA LYS A 98 34.72 -11.62 -16.15
C LYS A 98 35.42 -10.99 -17.36
N LEU A 99 34.72 -10.16 -18.15
CA LEU A 99 35.31 -9.52 -19.33
C LEU A 99 36.52 -8.64 -18.97
N LYS A 100 36.51 -8.02 -17.79
CA LYS A 100 37.64 -7.22 -17.27
C LYS A 100 38.88 -8.05 -16.91
N ASP A 101 38.72 -9.36 -16.74
CA ASP A 101 39.81 -10.27 -16.34
C ASP A 101 40.63 -10.74 -17.55
N VAL A 102 40.07 -10.63 -18.75
CA VAL A 102 40.75 -10.97 -20.00
C VAL A 102 41.55 -9.77 -20.49
N LYS A 103 42.88 -9.82 -20.36
CA LYS A 103 43.77 -8.68 -20.62
C LYS A 103 44.56 -8.83 -21.92
N SER A 104 44.95 -7.69 -22.49
CA SER A 104 45.95 -7.63 -23.55
C SER A 104 47.30 -8.15 -23.08
N ARG A 105 48.17 -8.51 -24.04
CA ARG A 105 49.54 -9.00 -23.75
C ARG A 105 50.36 -8.04 -22.89
N ASP A 106 50.15 -6.74 -23.05
CA ASP A 106 50.84 -5.68 -22.31
C ASP A 106 50.10 -5.23 -21.04
N ASN A 107 48.97 -5.88 -20.68
CA ASN A 107 48.11 -5.57 -19.54
C ASN A 107 47.57 -4.13 -19.50
N LYS A 108 47.62 -3.38 -20.60
CA LYS A 108 47.13 -1.98 -20.65
C LYS A 108 45.63 -1.86 -20.90
N THR A 109 45.01 -2.88 -21.45
CA THR A 109 43.57 -2.91 -21.76
C THR A 109 43.01 -4.29 -21.49
N ASN A 110 41.73 -4.36 -21.16
CA ASN A 110 40.99 -5.61 -21.02
C ASN A 110 39.90 -5.75 -22.10
N LEU A 111 39.27 -6.91 -22.20
CA LEU A 111 38.24 -7.17 -23.21
C LEU A 111 37.02 -6.26 -23.05
N LEU A 112 36.64 -5.90 -21.81
CA LEU A 112 35.56 -4.93 -21.58
C LEU A 112 35.93 -3.55 -22.15
N ASP A 113 37.14 -3.06 -21.89
CA ASP A 113 37.63 -1.78 -22.44
C ASP A 113 37.60 -1.82 -23.98
N TYR A 114 37.98 -2.94 -24.59
CA TYR A 114 37.97 -3.10 -26.04
C TYR A 114 36.55 -3.12 -26.61
N VAL A 115 35.60 -3.78 -25.95
CA VAL A 115 34.18 -3.76 -26.31
C VAL A 115 33.63 -2.33 -26.27
N VAL A 116 33.89 -1.59 -25.18
CA VAL A 116 33.46 -0.20 -25.04
C VAL A 116 34.09 0.68 -26.12
N LEU A 117 35.40 0.54 -26.35
CA LEU A 117 36.10 1.31 -27.39
C LEU A 117 35.55 1.02 -28.79
N TYR A 118 35.28 -0.25 -29.11
CA TYR A 118 34.69 -0.62 -30.38
C TYR A 118 33.27 -0.08 -30.53
N TYR A 119 32.46 -0.17 -29.48
CA TYR A 119 31.10 0.37 -29.46
C TYR A 119 31.11 1.88 -29.72
N LEU A 120 31.93 2.63 -28.98
CA LEU A 120 32.06 4.07 -29.16
C LEU A 120 32.50 4.44 -30.59
N ARG A 121 33.46 3.72 -31.17
CA ARG A 121 33.97 4.04 -32.51
C ARG A 121 33.00 3.71 -33.64
N ASN A 122 32.14 2.70 -33.48
CA ASN A 122 31.36 2.14 -34.58
C ASN A 122 29.84 2.32 -34.43
N PHE A 123 29.33 2.47 -33.22
CA PHE A 123 27.89 2.56 -32.94
C PHE A 123 27.48 3.94 -32.41
N ASP A 124 28.32 4.61 -31.62
CA ASP A 124 28.05 5.96 -31.11
C ASP A 124 28.58 7.06 -32.05
N LYS A 125 27.66 7.66 -32.82
CA LYS A 125 27.98 8.79 -33.74
C LYS A 125 28.47 10.05 -33.04
N HIS A 126 28.26 10.15 -31.72
CA HIS A 126 28.59 11.31 -30.91
C HIS A 126 29.72 11.02 -29.91
N ALA A 127 30.41 9.88 -30.06
CA ALA A 127 31.48 9.47 -29.17
C ALA A 127 32.52 10.59 -28.96
N GLY A 128 32.87 10.82 -27.69
CA GLY A 128 33.83 11.86 -27.30
C GLY A 128 33.25 13.28 -27.25
N THR A 129 31.95 13.45 -27.41
CA THR A 129 31.24 14.73 -27.27
C THR A 129 30.21 14.69 -26.15
N GLU A 130 29.71 15.85 -25.72
CA GLU A 130 28.64 15.97 -24.71
C GLU A 130 27.31 15.32 -25.13
N LYS A 131 27.14 15.00 -26.42
CA LYS A 131 25.95 14.34 -26.95
C LYS A 131 26.03 12.81 -26.89
N SER A 132 27.19 12.25 -26.50
CA SER A 132 27.34 10.82 -26.24
C SER A 132 26.52 10.45 -25.00
N VAL A 133 25.72 9.39 -25.10
CA VAL A 133 24.87 8.92 -24.01
C VAL A 133 25.27 7.49 -23.66
N PHE A 134 25.28 7.18 -22.37
CA PHE A 134 25.54 5.84 -21.89
C PHE A 134 24.48 4.87 -22.46
N PRO A 135 24.88 3.78 -23.16
CA PRO A 135 23.95 2.97 -23.95
C PRO A 135 23.11 1.96 -23.15
N LEU A 136 23.35 1.83 -21.85
CA LEU A 136 22.68 0.88 -20.96
C LEU A 136 21.90 1.63 -19.86
N PRO A 137 20.95 0.98 -19.17
CA PRO A 137 20.35 1.56 -17.97
C PRO A 137 21.39 1.92 -16.93
N ASP A 138 21.10 2.92 -16.10
CA ASP A 138 22.04 3.39 -15.10
C ASP A 138 22.36 2.27 -14.08
N PRO A 139 23.64 2.05 -13.70
CA PRO A 139 24.01 1.05 -12.71
C PRO A 139 23.22 1.13 -11.39
N GLN A 140 22.80 2.34 -10.98
CA GLN A 140 22.01 2.56 -9.78
C GLN A 140 20.61 1.94 -9.89
N GLU A 141 20.01 1.92 -11.07
CA GLU A 141 18.69 1.30 -11.31
C GLU A 141 18.78 -0.23 -11.17
N PHE A 142 19.85 -0.84 -11.70
CA PHE A 142 20.12 -2.26 -11.49
C PHE A 142 20.31 -2.58 -10.01
N PHE A 143 21.05 -1.74 -9.27
CA PHE A 143 21.25 -1.94 -7.84
C PHE A 143 19.92 -1.85 -7.06
N GLN A 144 19.08 -0.88 -7.37
CA GLN A 144 17.75 -0.74 -6.76
C GLN A 144 16.83 -1.92 -7.10
N ALA A 145 16.79 -2.34 -8.37
CA ALA A 145 16.02 -3.51 -8.80
C ALA A 145 16.48 -4.80 -8.10
N ALA A 146 17.80 -4.97 -7.92
CA ALA A 146 18.38 -6.13 -7.23
C ALA A 146 18.01 -6.20 -5.73
N GLN A 147 17.63 -5.08 -5.11
CA GLN A 147 17.16 -5.04 -3.72
C GLN A 147 15.67 -5.43 -3.57
N VAL A 148 14.93 -5.54 -4.68
CA VAL A 148 13.50 -5.86 -4.63
C VAL A 148 13.28 -7.33 -4.30
N LYS A 149 12.45 -7.58 -3.29
CA LYS A 149 11.94 -8.91 -2.94
C LYS A 149 10.44 -8.94 -3.15
N PHE A 150 9.97 -9.74 -4.11
CA PHE A 150 8.54 -9.83 -4.45
C PHE A 150 7.68 -10.26 -3.26
N ASP A 151 8.17 -11.20 -2.44
CA ASP A 151 7.45 -11.63 -1.24
C ASP A 151 7.20 -10.48 -0.26
N ASP A 152 8.17 -9.59 -0.09
CA ASP A 152 8.03 -8.43 0.79
C ASP A 152 7.05 -7.42 0.18
N LEU A 153 7.13 -7.15 -1.12
CA LEU A 153 6.15 -6.30 -1.81
C LEU A 153 4.71 -6.82 -1.69
N ILE A 154 4.52 -8.14 -1.85
CA ILE A 154 3.20 -8.77 -1.74
C ILE A 154 2.68 -8.68 -0.30
N LYS A 155 3.54 -8.91 0.70
CA LYS A 155 3.18 -8.77 2.11
C LYS A 155 2.80 -7.34 2.45
N ASP A 156 3.58 -6.35 2.03
CA ASP A 156 3.32 -4.93 2.26
C ASP A 156 2.01 -4.49 1.58
N ALA A 157 1.78 -4.91 0.34
CA ALA A 157 0.54 -4.62 -0.38
C ALA A 157 -0.69 -5.23 0.29
N ARG A 158 -0.59 -6.49 0.75
CA ARG A 158 -1.68 -7.16 1.49
C ARG A 158 -1.97 -6.47 2.82
N LYS A 159 -0.93 -6.06 3.54
CA LYS A 159 -1.06 -5.33 4.80
C LYS A 159 -1.76 -3.99 4.56
N LEU A 160 -1.29 -3.20 3.59
CA LEU A 160 -1.93 -1.93 3.22
C LEU A 160 -3.40 -2.10 2.87
N LYS A 161 -3.74 -3.13 2.07
CA LYS A 161 -5.13 -3.43 1.73
C LYS A 161 -5.95 -3.76 2.96
N LYS A 162 -5.45 -4.64 3.84
CA LYS A 162 -6.13 -5.04 5.07
C LYS A 162 -6.38 -3.84 5.98
N ASP A 163 -5.35 -3.03 6.20
CA ASP A 163 -5.43 -1.86 7.07
C ASP A 163 -6.44 -0.85 6.51
N LEU A 164 -6.43 -0.60 5.20
CA LEU A 164 -7.40 0.28 4.52
C LEU A 164 -8.84 -0.23 4.66
N THR A 165 -9.10 -1.51 4.40
CA THR A 165 -10.45 -2.09 4.56
C THR A 165 -10.95 -1.99 5.99
N ALA A 166 -10.08 -2.22 6.99
CA ALA A 166 -10.45 -2.05 8.38
C ALA A 166 -10.84 -0.59 8.70
N GLN A 167 -10.20 0.40 8.06
CA GLN A 167 -10.57 1.81 8.23
C GLN A 167 -11.95 2.12 7.63
N GLU A 168 -12.26 1.55 6.47
CA GLU A 168 -13.56 1.72 5.80
C GLU A 168 -14.69 1.11 6.63
N GLU A 169 -14.49 -0.07 7.20
CA GLU A 169 -15.47 -0.73 8.07
C GLU A 169 -15.74 0.07 9.34
N HIS A 170 -14.70 0.59 10.00
CA HIS A 170 -14.85 1.45 11.17
C HIS A 170 -15.63 2.74 10.85
N LEU A 171 -15.35 3.36 9.70
CA LEU A 171 -16.06 4.57 9.28
C LEU A 171 -17.54 4.28 9.01
N ALA A 172 -17.85 3.16 8.34
CA ALA A 172 -19.23 2.76 8.07
C ALA A 172 -20.06 2.55 9.34
N GLU A 173 -19.47 2.00 10.40
CA GLU A 173 -20.18 1.82 11.67
C GLU A 173 -20.45 3.15 12.39
N VAL A 174 -19.49 4.08 12.33
CA VAL A 174 -19.68 5.45 12.84
C VAL A 174 -20.82 6.16 12.08
N ASP A 175 -20.88 6.01 10.76
CA ASP A 175 -21.95 6.60 9.95
C ASP A 175 -23.33 6.03 10.28
N ARG A 176 -23.43 4.71 10.54
CA ARG A 176 -24.67 4.07 10.98
C ARG A 176 -25.12 4.59 12.34
N LEU A 177 -24.20 4.73 13.29
CA LEU A 177 -24.51 5.26 14.62
C LEU A 177 -25.00 6.71 14.53
N ASN A 178 -24.34 7.54 13.74
CA ASN A 178 -24.77 8.92 13.48
C ASN A 178 -26.16 8.98 12.82
N ALA A 179 -26.45 8.09 11.86
CA ALA A 179 -27.75 8.01 11.20
C ALA A 179 -28.87 7.57 12.17
N ALA A 180 -28.59 6.61 13.05
CA ALA A 180 -29.53 6.18 14.09
C ALA A 180 -29.80 7.29 15.10
N GLN A 181 -28.75 7.99 15.56
CA GLN A 181 -28.88 9.15 16.44
C GLN A 181 -29.71 10.26 15.79
N LYS A 182 -29.45 10.58 14.53
CA LYS A 182 -30.22 11.57 13.78
C LYS A 182 -31.68 11.17 13.65
N SER A 183 -31.97 9.92 13.32
CA SER A 183 -33.34 9.40 13.21
C SER A 183 -34.11 9.53 14.53
N PHE A 184 -33.42 9.26 15.66
CA PHE A 184 -34.00 9.48 16.98
C PHE A 184 -34.27 10.96 17.26
N GLN A 185 -33.34 11.85 16.94
CA GLN A 185 -33.50 13.30 17.10
C GLN A 185 -34.64 13.85 16.23
N ASP A 186 -34.76 13.40 14.98
CA ASP A 186 -35.85 13.76 14.08
C ASP A 186 -37.21 13.33 14.65
N MET A 187 -37.30 12.12 15.20
CA MET A 187 -38.51 11.63 15.88
C MET A 187 -38.85 12.44 17.13
N VAL A 188 -37.87 12.73 17.98
CA VAL A 188 -38.03 13.57 19.18
C VAL A 188 -38.56 14.95 18.81
N SER A 189 -38.01 15.56 17.75
CA SER A 189 -38.41 16.85 17.22
C SER A 189 -39.85 16.81 16.68
N TYR A 190 -40.18 15.79 15.87
CA TYR A 190 -41.51 15.61 15.28
C TYR A 190 -42.62 15.52 16.34
N PHE A 191 -42.39 14.77 17.42
CA PHE A 191 -43.36 14.64 18.51
C PHE A 191 -43.26 15.76 19.56
N GLY A 192 -42.36 16.74 19.40
CA GLY A 192 -42.19 17.85 20.32
C GLY A 192 -41.78 17.44 21.74
N VAL A 193 -41.08 16.31 21.89
CA VAL A 193 -40.70 15.77 23.20
C VAL A 193 -39.60 16.64 23.80
N LYS A 194 -39.81 17.10 25.03
CA LYS A 194 -38.82 17.89 25.77
C LYS A 194 -38.01 17.01 26.73
N PRO A 195 -36.75 17.37 27.03
CA PRO A 195 -35.96 16.71 28.06
C PRO A 195 -36.66 16.73 29.42
N LYS A 196 -36.40 15.72 30.26
CA LYS A 196 -36.86 15.75 31.66
C LYS A 196 -36.13 16.84 32.45
N ALA A 197 -36.73 17.29 33.55
CA ALA A 197 -36.11 18.26 34.43
C ALA A 197 -34.75 17.73 34.93
N GLY A 198 -33.67 18.46 34.62
CA GLY A 198 -32.29 18.08 34.96
C GLY A 198 -31.50 17.43 33.82
N ASP A 199 -32.16 16.95 32.77
CA ASP A 199 -31.50 16.40 31.59
C ASP A 199 -31.21 17.50 30.56
N LYS A 200 -30.03 17.41 29.92
CA LYS A 200 -29.65 18.32 28.84
C LYS A 200 -30.29 17.94 27.49
N GLU A 201 -30.56 16.66 27.30
CA GLU A 201 -31.08 16.10 26.04
C GLU A 201 -32.13 15.03 26.34
N VAL A 202 -32.99 14.76 25.36
CA VAL A 202 -33.95 13.66 25.45
C VAL A 202 -33.22 12.34 25.27
N VAL A 203 -33.34 11.42 26.22
CA VAL A 203 -32.70 10.10 26.14
C VAL A 203 -33.63 9.04 25.56
N PRO A 204 -33.13 8.07 24.76
CA PRO A 204 -33.96 7.03 24.15
C PRO A 204 -34.83 6.26 25.13
N GLY A 205 -34.28 5.90 26.30
CA GLY A 205 -34.99 5.16 27.33
C GLY A 205 -36.23 5.89 27.85
N TYR A 206 -36.23 7.23 27.88
CA TYR A 206 -37.41 7.99 28.29
C TYR A 206 -38.53 7.86 27.24
N VAL A 207 -38.23 8.14 25.97
CA VAL A 207 -39.25 8.19 24.92
C VAL A 207 -39.80 6.80 24.63
N PHE A 208 -38.92 5.80 24.53
CA PHE A 208 -39.34 4.45 24.15
C PHE A 208 -40.08 3.71 25.26
N MET A 209 -39.87 4.06 26.54
CA MET A 209 -40.70 3.49 27.62
C MET A 209 -42.15 3.96 27.55
N LEU A 210 -42.40 5.23 27.19
CA LEU A 210 -43.76 5.73 26.97
C LEU A 210 -44.46 4.96 25.85
N TRP A 211 -43.76 4.76 24.73
CA TRP A 211 -44.29 3.99 23.59
C TRP A 211 -44.48 2.52 23.94
N TYR A 212 -43.59 1.93 24.73
CA TYR A 212 -43.70 0.55 25.17
C TYR A 212 -44.95 0.32 26.01
N GLU A 213 -45.22 1.18 27.00
CA GLU A 213 -46.41 1.10 27.86
C GLU A 213 -47.69 1.23 27.01
N PHE A 214 -47.79 2.30 26.22
CA PHE A 214 -48.94 2.53 25.35
C PHE A 214 -49.17 1.37 24.37
N SER A 215 -48.13 0.92 23.68
CA SER A 215 -48.24 -0.14 22.67
C SER A 215 -48.64 -1.47 23.29
N SER A 216 -48.19 -1.75 24.50
CA SER A 216 -48.55 -2.97 25.25
C SER A 216 -50.03 -2.96 25.61
N ASP A 217 -50.53 -1.85 26.17
CA ASP A 217 -51.94 -1.70 26.51
C ASP A 217 -52.84 -1.72 25.28
N PHE A 218 -52.42 -1.03 24.21
CA PHE A 218 -53.13 -1.01 22.94
C PHE A 218 -53.20 -2.41 22.32
N LYS A 219 -52.10 -3.17 22.31
CA LYS A 219 -52.09 -4.56 21.82
C LYS A 219 -53.03 -5.45 22.61
N ASN A 220 -53.04 -5.32 23.93
CA ASN A 220 -53.96 -6.08 24.80
C ASN A 220 -55.42 -5.73 24.50
N ALA A 221 -55.74 -4.44 24.35
CA ALA A 221 -57.08 -3.99 23.98
C ALA A 221 -57.48 -4.47 22.58
N TRP A 222 -56.58 -4.40 21.61
CA TRP A 222 -56.79 -4.86 20.23
C TRP A 222 -57.21 -6.32 20.17
N VAL A 223 -56.51 -7.19 20.91
CA VAL A 223 -56.84 -8.63 20.98
C VAL A 223 -58.22 -8.84 21.60
N ARG A 224 -58.55 -8.12 22.68
CA ARG A 224 -59.87 -8.22 23.32
C ARG A 224 -60.99 -7.78 22.37
N GLN A 225 -60.86 -6.60 21.76
CA GLN A 225 -61.89 -6.06 20.88
C GLN A 225 -62.06 -6.87 19.59
N SER A 226 -60.97 -7.37 19.02
CA SER A 226 -61.02 -8.26 17.85
C SER A 226 -61.85 -9.53 18.12
N LYS A 227 -61.74 -10.10 19.33
CA LYS A 227 -62.55 -11.26 19.73
C LYS A 227 -64.03 -10.90 19.91
N THR A 228 -64.33 -9.71 20.42
CA THR A 228 -65.72 -9.24 20.56
C THR A 228 -66.37 -9.12 19.19
N ILE A 229 -65.73 -8.39 18.25
CA ILE A 229 -66.23 -8.20 16.89
C ILE A 229 -66.41 -9.54 16.15
N SER A 230 -65.50 -10.50 16.36
CA SER A 230 -65.63 -11.82 15.72
C SER A 230 -66.82 -12.65 16.24
N LYS A 231 -67.35 -12.35 17.43
CA LYS A 231 -68.55 -13.00 17.97
C LYS A 231 -69.86 -12.32 17.55
N GLU A 232 -69.76 -11.08 17.05
CA GLU A 232 -70.88 -10.32 16.50
C GLU A 232 -71.16 -10.67 15.03
N ARG A 233 -70.24 -11.40 14.38
CA ARG A 233 -70.39 -11.98 13.04
C ARG A 233 -70.84 -13.43 13.14
#